data_AF-A0A7S0JST4-F1
#
_entry.id   AF-A0A7S0JST4-F1
#
_cell.length_a   1.000
_cell.length_b   1.000
_cell.length_c   1.000
_cell.angle_alpha   90.00
_cell.angle_beta   90.00
_cell.angle_gamma   90.00
#
_symmetry.space_group_name_H-M   'P 1'
#
loop_
_entity.id
_entity.type
_entity.pdbx_description
1 polymer ?
#
loop_
_entity_poly.entity_id
_entity_poly.type
_entity_poly.pdbx_seq_one_letter_code
_entity_poly.pdbx_strand_id
1 'polypeptide(L)'
;MGLGSPAADAVAAAEWRNSPVPARVGAAVRGAGASASMAPGLENLGATCYLNATLQQLFAVQSFRAGVLALDVGEDADLARQARAETGGACSGEAGCDNGDHDSLLFQLQSLFAHLHEHRGGGRAGTTAALCGAFRDWEGAPINPRVQQDATEFLSSLFQQLEGRLAGT
;
A
#
# COMPACT_ATOMS: atom_id res chain seq x y z
N MET A 1 31.91 23.02 -22.71
CA MET A 1 31.50 22.93 -21.30
C MET A 1 30.12 23.55 -21.18
N GLY A 2 29.07 22.74 -21.19
CA GLY A 2 27.68 23.20 -21.00
C GLY A 2 27.11 22.44 -19.82
N LEU A 3 26.85 23.14 -18.72
CA LEU A 3 26.25 22.59 -17.51
C LEU A 3 24.73 22.53 -17.72
N GLY A 4 24.19 21.32 -17.83
CA GLY A 4 22.75 21.07 -17.79
C GLY A 4 22.22 21.19 -16.36
N SER A 5 21.18 21.99 -16.20
CA SER A 5 20.53 22.32 -14.92
C SER A 5 19.69 21.14 -14.38
N PRO A 6 19.74 20.81 -13.07
CA PRO A 6 18.91 19.76 -12.49
C PRO A 6 17.59 20.35 -11.97
N ALA A 7 16.61 20.53 -12.84
CA ALA A 7 15.29 21.04 -12.44
C ALA A 7 14.11 20.30 -13.07
N ALA A 8 14.33 19.12 -13.69
CA ALA A 8 13.27 18.37 -14.36
C ALA A 8 12.72 17.18 -13.55
N ASP A 9 13.42 16.70 -12.50
CA ASP A 9 13.04 15.46 -11.81
C ASP A 9 12.13 15.65 -10.57
N ALA A 10 11.74 16.89 -10.24
CA ALA A 10 10.95 17.16 -9.03
C ALA A 10 9.42 17.13 -9.24
N VAL A 11 8.94 17.07 -10.49
CA VAL A 11 7.49 17.20 -10.79
C VAL A 11 6.79 15.84 -10.95
N ALA A 12 7.50 14.76 -11.29
CA ALA A 12 6.89 13.43 -11.49
C ALA A 12 6.57 12.68 -10.18
N ALA A 13 7.16 13.08 -9.04
CA ALA A 13 6.89 12.46 -7.74
C ALA A 13 5.59 12.96 -7.08
N ALA A 14 5.03 14.08 -7.56
CA ALA A 14 3.85 14.71 -6.99
C ALA A 14 2.52 14.19 -7.59
N GLU A 15 2.54 13.62 -8.80
CA GLU A 15 1.31 13.24 -9.53
C GLU A 15 0.64 11.95 -9.02
N TRP A 16 1.38 11.02 -8.40
CA TRP A 16 0.78 9.78 -7.89
C TRP A 16 -0.02 9.98 -6.59
N ARG A 17 0.25 11.05 -5.83
CA ARG A 17 -0.42 11.32 -4.54
C ARG A 17 -1.93 11.60 -4.69
N ASN A 18 -2.39 11.97 -5.89
CA ASN A 18 -3.76 12.43 -6.16
C ASN A 18 -4.48 11.64 -7.28
N SER A 19 -3.97 10.48 -7.72
CA SER A 19 -4.70 9.67 -8.69
C SER A 19 -5.81 8.89 -7.98
N PRO A 20 -7.09 9.02 -8.39
CA PRO A 20 -8.16 8.22 -7.81
C PRO A 20 -7.89 6.74 -8.04
N VAL A 21 -8.16 5.91 -7.02
CA VAL A 21 -8.12 4.46 -7.16
C VAL A 21 -9.11 4.08 -8.27
N PRO A 22 -8.70 3.33 -9.30
CA PRO A 22 -9.59 3.04 -10.41
C PRO A 22 -10.80 2.25 -9.91
N ALA A 23 -11.99 2.83 -10.12
CA ALA A 23 -13.26 2.21 -9.82
C ALA A 23 -13.36 0.85 -10.53
N ARG A 24 -13.58 -0.20 -9.72
CA ARG A 24 -14.02 -1.57 -10.08
C ARG A 24 -13.42 -2.10 -11.39
N VAL A 25 -12.30 -2.82 -11.27
CA VAL A 25 -11.76 -3.65 -12.35
C VAL A 25 -12.74 -4.79 -12.67
N GLY A 26 -13.66 -4.51 -13.58
CA GLY A 26 -14.44 -5.51 -14.30
C GLY A 26 -13.52 -6.32 -15.21
N ALA A 27 -13.45 -7.62 -14.96
CA ALA A 27 -12.60 -8.55 -15.65
C ALA A 27 -12.83 -8.58 -17.17
N ALA A 28 -11.79 -8.25 -17.94
CA ALA A 28 -11.67 -8.66 -19.34
C ALA A 28 -10.33 -9.40 -19.51
N VAL A 29 -10.38 -10.73 -19.40
CA VAL A 29 -9.24 -11.60 -19.72
C VAL A 29 -9.04 -11.59 -21.24
N ARG A 30 -7.96 -10.96 -21.72
CA ARG A 30 -7.43 -11.22 -23.07
C ARG A 30 -6.19 -12.09 -22.94
N GLY A 31 -6.27 -13.28 -23.51
CA GLY A 31 -5.12 -14.18 -23.69
C GLY A 31 -4.23 -13.67 -24.81
N ALA A 32 -2.99 -13.35 -24.47
CA ALA A 32 -1.87 -13.27 -25.40
C ALA A 32 -0.61 -13.70 -24.63
N GLY A 33 0.19 -14.59 -25.24
CA GLY A 33 1.32 -15.25 -24.59
C GLY A 33 2.29 -14.26 -23.94
N ALA A 34 2.29 -14.22 -22.61
CA ALA A 34 3.23 -13.45 -21.82
C ALA A 34 4.31 -14.37 -21.29
N SER A 35 5.59 -14.06 -21.56
CA SER A 35 6.68 -14.41 -20.64
C SER A 35 6.19 -14.11 -19.24
N ALA A 36 6.20 -15.08 -18.32
CA ALA A 36 5.57 -15.00 -17.01
C ALA A 36 5.79 -13.61 -16.40
N SER A 37 4.76 -12.76 -16.49
CA SER A 37 4.91 -11.33 -16.26
C SER A 37 5.01 -11.13 -14.75
N MET A 38 6.24 -11.22 -14.25
CA MET A 38 6.55 -11.04 -12.84
C MET A 38 5.99 -9.68 -12.40
N ALA A 39 5.36 -9.66 -11.22
CA ALA A 39 4.97 -8.42 -10.59
C ALA A 39 6.21 -7.54 -10.39
N PRO A 40 6.09 -6.21 -10.40
CA PRO A 40 7.21 -5.36 -10.07
C PRO A 40 7.67 -5.63 -8.62
N GLY A 41 8.93 -5.31 -8.33
CA GLY A 41 9.46 -5.41 -6.98
C GLY A 41 8.80 -4.43 -6.00
N LEU A 42 9.21 -4.48 -4.73
CA LEU A 42 8.86 -3.48 -3.73
C LEU A 42 10.10 -2.69 -3.32
N GLU A 43 9.93 -1.38 -3.14
CA GLU A 43 10.99 -0.50 -2.64
C GLU A 43 11.38 -0.89 -1.22
N ASN A 44 12.68 -0.97 -0.93
CA ASN A 44 13.15 -1.11 0.44
C ASN A 44 13.29 0.27 1.08
N LEU A 45 12.43 0.57 2.05
CA LEU A 45 12.39 1.85 2.78
C LEU A 45 13.47 1.98 3.88
N GLY A 46 14.43 1.05 3.91
CA GLY A 46 15.56 1.00 4.85
C GLY A 46 15.77 -0.41 5.38
N ALA A 47 14.90 -0.80 6.30
CA ALA A 47 14.93 -2.08 7.02
C ALA A 47 13.63 -2.87 6.84
N THR A 48 13.03 -2.82 5.64
CA THR A 48 11.66 -3.35 5.38
C THR A 48 11.64 -4.62 4.53
N CYS A 49 12.78 -5.30 4.36
CA CYS A 49 12.87 -6.49 3.52
C CYS A 49 12.00 -7.65 4.02
N TYR A 50 11.83 -7.81 5.33
CA TYR A 50 10.92 -8.80 5.93
C TYR A 50 9.48 -8.60 5.46
N LEU A 51 9.00 -7.35 5.51
CA LEU A 51 7.66 -6.95 5.07
C LEU A 51 7.50 -7.15 3.57
N ASN A 52 8.49 -6.71 2.78
CA ASN A 52 8.44 -6.80 1.32
C ASN A 52 8.39 -8.25 0.83
N ALA A 53 9.23 -9.13 1.40
CA ALA A 53 9.26 -10.55 1.03
C ALA A 53 7.93 -11.23 1.38
N THR A 54 7.37 -10.94 2.55
CA THR A 54 6.06 -11.47 2.99
C THR A 54 4.93 -11.02 2.08
N LEU A 55 4.86 -9.73 1.73
CA LEU A 55 3.81 -9.21 0.85
C LEU A 55 3.90 -9.77 -0.57
N GLN A 56 5.11 -9.92 -1.12
CA GLN A 56 5.32 -10.57 -2.41
C GLN A 56 4.90 -12.04 -2.38
N GLN A 57 5.20 -12.76 -1.30
CA GLN A 57 4.77 -14.15 -1.10
C GLN A 57 3.23 -14.27 -1.04
N LEU A 58 2.56 -13.36 -0.34
CA LEU A 58 1.09 -13.32 -0.27
C LEU A 58 0.45 -12.93 -1.61
N PHE A 59 1.02 -11.97 -2.33
CA PHE A 59 0.54 -11.56 -3.65
C PHE A 59 0.64 -12.69 -4.69
N ALA A 60 1.62 -13.58 -4.55
CA ALA A 60 1.77 -14.76 -5.39
C ALA A 60 0.65 -15.80 -5.18
N VAL A 61 0.02 -15.82 -3.99
CA VAL A 61 -1.14 -16.67 -3.70
C VAL A 61 -2.37 -16.08 -4.39
N GLN A 62 -2.76 -16.68 -5.52
CA GLN A 62 -3.74 -16.10 -6.44
C GLN A 62 -5.12 -15.89 -5.80
N SER A 63 -5.57 -16.82 -4.96
CA SER A 63 -6.83 -16.73 -4.23
C SER A 63 -6.83 -15.59 -3.21
N PHE A 64 -5.75 -15.48 -2.43
CA PHE A 64 -5.59 -14.40 -1.45
C PHE A 64 -5.56 -13.04 -2.14
N ARG A 65 -4.73 -12.90 -3.19
CA ARG A 65 -4.68 -11.68 -4.00
C ARG A 65 -6.04 -11.30 -4.59
N ALA A 66 -6.76 -12.26 -5.17
CA ALA A 66 -8.08 -12.00 -5.74
C ALA A 66 -9.07 -11.55 -4.66
N GLY A 67 -9.03 -12.16 -3.47
CA GLY A 67 -9.85 -11.74 -2.32
C GLY A 67 -9.56 -10.31 -1.89
N VAL A 68 -8.28 -9.94 -1.71
CA VAL A 68 -7.88 -8.58 -1.34
C VAL A 68 -8.34 -7.54 -2.37
N LEU A 69 -8.18 -7.84 -3.67
CA LEU A 69 -8.61 -6.95 -4.75
C LEU A 69 -10.15 -6.83 -4.88
N ALA A 70 -10.90 -7.77 -4.32
CA ALA A 70 -12.35 -7.77 -4.33
C ALA A 70 -12.99 -7.14 -3.09
N LEU A 71 -12.19 -6.75 -2.09
CA LEU A 71 -12.69 -6.11 -0.87
C LEU A 71 -13.41 -4.80 -1.20
N ASP A 72 -14.58 -4.60 -0.59
CA ASP A 72 -15.33 -3.35 -0.66
C ASP A 72 -14.84 -2.40 0.46
N VAL A 73 -13.64 -1.85 0.26
CA VAL A 73 -13.10 -0.76 1.10
C VAL A 73 -13.65 0.56 0.57
N GLY A 74 -14.82 0.96 1.10
CA GLY A 74 -15.69 2.02 0.58
C GLY A 74 -15.04 3.39 0.27
N GLU A 75 -15.76 4.18 -0.54
CA GLU A 75 -15.41 5.52 -1.10
C GLU A 75 -15.05 6.59 -0.06
N ASP A 76 -15.35 6.33 1.22
CA ASP A 76 -15.01 7.21 2.31
C ASP A 76 -13.46 7.47 2.36
N ALA A 77 -12.65 6.59 1.72
CA ALA A 77 -11.18 6.63 1.55
C ALA A 77 -10.64 7.89 0.93
N ASP A 78 -11.28 8.28 -0.14
CA ASP A 78 -10.88 9.42 -0.92
C ASP A 78 -11.39 10.73 -0.30
N LEU A 79 -12.52 10.70 0.43
CA LEU A 79 -13.09 11.85 1.13
C LEU A 79 -12.24 12.30 2.32
N ALA A 80 -11.77 11.37 3.15
CA ALA A 80 -10.88 11.70 4.28
C ALA A 80 -9.48 12.16 3.82
N ARG A 81 -8.98 11.63 2.69
CA ARG A 81 -7.74 12.08 2.06
C ARG A 81 -7.84 13.53 1.58
N GLN A 82 -8.96 13.91 0.95
CA GLN A 82 -9.20 15.29 0.49
C GLN A 82 -9.36 16.26 1.69
N ALA A 83 -10.07 15.87 2.74
CA ALA A 83 -10.28 16.71 3.93
C ALA A 83 -8.97 17.06 4.70
N ARG A 84 -8.01 16.12 4.78
CA ARG A 84 -6.69 16.37 5.39
C ARG A 84 -5.78 17.27 4.57
N ALA A 85 -5.88 17.22 3.24
CA ALA A 85 -5.11 18.09 2.35
C ALA A 85 -5.50 19.57 2.49
N GLU A 86 -6.77 19.85 2.83
CA GLU A 86 -7.28 21.20 3.03
C GLU A 86 -7.01 21.76 4.45
N THR A 87 -6.87 20.89 5.46
CA THR A 87 -6.77 21.32 6.88
C THR A 87 -5.33 21.63 7.35
N GLY A 88 -4.30 21.44 6.52
CA GLY A 88 -2.91 21.86 6.83
C GLY A 88 -2.37 21.31 8.16
N GLY A 89 -2.05 20.00 8.19
CA GLY A 89 -1.70 19.28 9.42
C GLY A 89 -0.57 19.89 10.25
N ALA A 90 -0.93 20.48 11.39
CA ALA A 90 -0.07 20.66 12.55
C ALA A 90 -0.59 19.75 13.68
N CYS A 91 0.24 18.85 14.18
CA CYS A 91 -0.11 17.99 15.30
C CYS A 91 0.35 18.60 16.63
N SER A 92 -0.59 18.76 17.56
CA SER A 92 -0.29 18.87 18.99
C SER A 92 -1.33 18.08 19.77
N GLY A 93 -0.87 17.06 20.49
CA GLY A 93 -1.55 16.52 21.67
C GLY A 93 -2.41 15.27 21.45
N GLU A 94 -1.87 14.14 21.93
CA GLU A 94 -2.45 13.24 22.94
C GLU A 94 -3.99 13.06 23.03
N ALA A 95 -4.35 11.79 23.27
CA ALA A 95 -5.67 11.21 23.58
C ALA A 95 -6.43 10.65 22.36
N GLY A 96 -6.87 9.40 22.54
CA GLY A 96 -7.37 8.54 21.47
C GLY A 96 -8.47 9.15 20.63
N CYS A 97 -8.34 8.99 19.32
CA CYS A 97 -9.37 9.26 18.35
C CYS A 97 -9.49 8.05 17.43
N ASP A 98 -10.46 7.21 17.77
CA ASP A 98 -11.18 6.35 16.84
C ASP A 98 -11.80 7.24 15.75
N ASN A 99 -11.06 7.51 14.67
CA ASN A 99 -11.52 8.37 13.58
C ASN A 99 -10.90 7.98 12.23
N GLY A 100 -11.75 7.43 11.35
CA GLY A 100 -11.70 7.63 9.91
C GLY A 100 -10.98 6.54 9.12
N ASP A 101 -11.76 5.57 8.65
CA ASP A 101 -11.51 4.30 7.95
C ASP A 101 -10.67 4.33 6.64
N HIS A 102 -9.83 5.34 6.45
CA HIS A 102 -9.17 5.68 5.18
C HIS A 102 -7.65 5.69 5.26
N ASP A 103 -7.19 5.57 6.50
CA ASP A 103 -5.93 4.98 6.91
C ASP A 103 -6.07 3.46 7.17
N SER A 104 -7.19 2.84 6.75
CA SER A 104 -7.45 1.43 7.01
C SER A 104 -6.40 0.54 6.34
N LEU A 105 -5.83 -0.38 7.13
CA LEU A 105 -4.84 -1.35 6.67
C LEU A 105 -5.30 -2.09 5.41
N LEU A 106 -6.61 -2.39 5.31
CA LEU A 106 -7.21 -3.08 4.17
C LEU A 106 -7.09 -2.27 2.89
N PHE A 107 -7.36 -0.97 2.94
CA PHE A 107 -7.25 -0.08 1.78
C PHE A 107 -5.79 0.04 1.30
N GLN A 108 -4.84 0.17 2.23
CA GLN A 108 -3.42 0.26 1.87
C GLN A 108 -2.89 -1.05 1.29
N LEU A 109 -3.33 -2.19 1.84
CA LEU A 109 -2.99 -3.50 1.29
C LEU A 109 -3.61 -3.71 -0.09
N GLN A 110 -4.88 -3.34 -0.28
CA GLN A 110 -5.56 -3.41 -1.57
C GLN A 110 -4.88 -2.52 -2.61
N SER A 111 -4.59 -1.27 -2.27
CA SER A 111 -3.92 -0.30 -3.15
C SER A 111 -2.56 -0.82 -3.60
N LEU A 112 -1.78 -1.40 -2.69
CA LEU A 112 -0.50 -2.02 -3.02
C LEU A 112 -0.69 -3.20 -3.99
N PHE A 113 -1.65 -4.08 -3.72
CA PHE A 113 -1.93 -5.23 -4.57
C PHE A 113 -2.45 -4.83 -5.95
N ALA A 114 -3.24 -3.76 -6.05
CA ALA A 114 -3.71 -3.20 -7.31
C ALA A 114 -2.52 -2.71 -8.15
N HIS A 115 -1.61 -1.93 -7.56
CA HIS A 115 -0.37 -1.48 -8.21
C HIS A 115 0.46 -2.66 -8.74
N LEU A 116 0.70 -3.67 -7.90
CA LEU A 116 1.45 -4.87 -8.30
C LEU A 116 0.74 -5.68 -9.40
N HIS A 117 -0.59 -5.65 -9.45
CA HIS A 117 -1.39 -6.34 -10.45
C HIS A 117 -1.34 -5.63 -11.81
N GLU A 118 -1.49 -4.30 -11.82
CA GLU A 118 -1.54 -3.48 -13.03
C GLU A 118 -0.18 -3.39 -13.73
N HIS A 119 0.91 -3.40 -12.96
CA HIS A 119 2.27 -3.22 -13.48
C HIS A 119 3.04 -4.52 -13.77
N ARG A 120 2.32 -5.63 -14.01
CA ARG A 120 2.94 -6.90 -14.41
C ARG A 120 3.77 -6.75 -15.69
N GLY A 121 5.01 -7.24 -15.67
CA GLY A 121 5.90 -7.20 -16.83
C GLY A 121 7.01 -6.14 -16.79
N GLY A 122 7.35 -5.63 -15.60
CA GLY A 122 8.55 -4.79 -15.41
C GLY A 122 8.28 -3.30 -15.15
N GLY A 123 7.16 -2.97 -14.50
CA GLY A 123 6.89 -1.59 -14.04
C GLY A 123 7.76 -1.14 -12.87
N ARG A 124 7.54 0.11 -12.42
CA ARG A 124 8.23 0.68 -11.25
C ARG A 124 7.91 -0.13 -9.98
N ALA A 125 8.92 -0.24 -9.11
CA ALA A 125 8.73 -0.89 -7.82
C ALA A 125 7.62 -0.19 -7.03
N GLY A 126 6.76 -0.97 -6.37
CA GLY A 126 5.71 -0.45 -5.49
C GLY A 126 6.31 0.00 -4.16
N THR A 127 5.75 1.06 -3.58
CA THR A 127 6.18 1.54 -2.26
C THR A 127 5.25 1.04 -1.16
N THR A 128 5.80 0.71 0.01
CA THR A 128 5.06 0.21 1.17
C THR A 128 4.86 1.26 2.26
N ALA A 129 5.23 2.53 1.99
CA ALA A 129 5.28 3.58 3.01
C ALA A 129 3.91 3.82 3.68
N ALA A 130 2.83 3.85 2.88
CA ALA A 130 1.48 4.04 3.39
C ALA A 130 1.00 2.82 4.20
N LEU A 131 1.38 1.61 3.78
CA LEU A 131 1.09 0.38 4.53
C LEU A 131 1.83 0.38 5.88
N CYS A 132 3.10 0.80 5.92
CA CYS A 132 3.85 0.93 7.18
C CYS A 132 3.19 1.90 8.16
N GLY A 133 2.61 3.00 7.66
CA GLY A 133 1.87 3.97 8.47
C GLY A 133 0.51 3.47 8.97
N ALA A 134 -0.16 2.60 8.22
CA ALA A 134 -1.47 2.04 8.58
C ALA A 134 -1.39 0.80 9.48
N PHE A 135 -0.33 0.01 9.35
CA PHE A 135 -0.09 -1.16 10.20
C PHE A 135 0.14 -0.74 11.65
N ARG A 136 -0.28 -1.56 12.61
CA ARG A 136 0.00 -1.37 14.04
C ARG A 136 0.85 -2.54 14.54
N ASP A 137 2.01 -2.27 15.12
CA ASP A 137 2.81 -3.29 15.79
C ASP A 137 2.19 -3.72 17.12
N TRP A 138 2.90 -4.54 17.88
CA TRP A 138 2.39 -5.06 19.16
C TRP A 138 2.31 -3.97 20.24
N GLU A 139 3.09 -2.89 20.11
CA GLU A 139 2.96 -1.69 20.95
C GLU A 139 1.82 -0.77 20.49
N GLY A 140 1.15 -1.07 19.37
CA GLY A 140 0.13 -0.22 18.76
C GLY A 140 0.70 0.99 18.01
N ALA A 141 2.01 1.02 17.75
CA ALA A 141 2.69 2.03 16.97
C ALA A 141 2.73 1.64 15.47
N PRO A 142 2.86 2.61 14.55
CA PRO A 142 3.10 2.31 13.14
C PRO A 142 4.48 1.68 12.93
N ILE A 143 4.62 0.85 11.88
CA ILE A 143 5.91 0.24 11.56
C ILE A 143 6.94 1.33 11.30
N ASN A 144 8.05 1.29 12.05
CA ASN A 144 9.22 2.10 11.77
C ASN A 144 10.07 1.43 10.67
N PRO A 145 10.16 2.01 9.45
CA PRO A 145 10.88 1.40 8.34
C PRO A 145 12.40 1.29 8.55
N ARG A 146 12.93 1.86 9.63
CA ARG A 146 14.36 1.84 9.98
C ARG A 146 14.72 0.70 10.94
N VAL A 147 13.73 -0.09 11.38
CA VAL A 147 13.92 -1.21 12.31
C VAL A 147 13.55 -2.52 11.60
N GLN A 148 14.47 -3.47 11.61
CA GLN A 148 14.21 -4.82 11.12
C GLN A 148 13.31 -5.57 12.11
N GLN A 149 12.42 -6.40 11.58
CA GLN A 149 11.59 -7.31 12.37
C GLN A 149 11.71 -8.73 11.83
N ASP A 150 11.29 -9.71 12.63
CA ASP A 150 11.15 -11.08 12.16
C ASP A 150 9.96 -11.21 11.18
N ALA A 151 10.16 -11.91 10.07
CA ALA A 151 9.13 -12.03 9.03
C ALA A 151 7.92 -12.87 9.48
N THR A 152 8.14 -13.86 10.35
CA THR A 152 7.08 -14.73 10.89
C THR A 152 6.23 -13.97 11.89
N GLU A 153 6.87 -13.16 12.72
CA GLU A 153 6.17 -12.26 13.65
C GLU A 153 5.31 -11.24 12.90
N PHE A 154 5.89 -10.58 11.89
CA PHE A 154 5.14 -9.66 11.03
C PHE A 154 3.95 -10.35 10.35
N LEU A 155 4.14 -11.54 9.77
CA LEU A 155 3.07 -12.29 9.11
C LEU A 155 1.94 -12.63 10.09
N SER A 156 2.29 -13.07 11.29
CA SER A 156 1.31 -13.45 12.31
C SER A 156 0.49 -12.24 12.77
N SER A 157 1.14 -11.10 12.99
CA SER A 157 0.46 -9.84 13.34
C SER A 157 -0.41 -9.33 12.20
N LEU A 158 0.07 -9.43 10.95
CA LEU A 158 -0.71 -9.09 9.76
C LEU A 158 -2.02 -9.86 9.70
N PHE A 159 -2.00 -11.20 9.87
CA PHE A 159 -3.23 -11.98 9.80
C PHE A 159 -4.21 -11.69 10.94
N GLN A 160 -3.73 -11.50 12.17
CA GLN A 160 -4.59 -11.10 13.29
C GLN A 160 -5.31 -9.78 12.99
N GLN A 161 -4.57 -8.83 12.43
CA GLN A 161 -5.07 -7.53 12.06
C GLN A 161 -6.00 -7.53 10.85
N LEU A 162 -5.82 -8.44 9.91
CA LEU A 162 -6.73 -8.64 8.79
C LEU A 162 -8.01 -9.33 9.26
N GLU A 163 -7.92 -10.38 10.07
CA GLU A 163 -9.07 -11.08 10.63
C GLU A 163 -9.97 -10.15 11.44
N GLY A 164 -9.40 -9.35 12.34
CA GLY A 164 -10.16 -8.40 13.14
C GLY A 164 -10.90 -7.35 12.32
N ARG A 165 -10.37 -6.95 11.17
CA ARG A 165 -10.99 -5.96 10.27
C ARG A 165 -11.96 -6.58 9.27
N LEU A 166 -11.80 -7.85 8.94
CA LEU A 166 -12.68 -8.60 8.04
C LEU A 166 -13.85 -9.27 8.76
N ALA A 167 -13.80 -9.44 10.09
CA ALA A 167 -14.88 -10.07 10.85
C ALA A 167 -16.24 -9.34 10.78
N GLY A 168 -16.27 -8.11 10.27
CA GLY A 168 -17.49 -7.30 10.08
C GLY A 168 -17.93 -7.08 8.62
N THR A 169 -17.21 -7.65 7.64
CA THR A 169 -17.54 -7.57 6.20
C THR A 169 -18.23 -8.83 5.71
#